data_AF-F3KJ53-F1
#
_entry.id   AF-F3KJ53-F1
#
_cell.length_a   1.000
_cell.length_b   1.000
_cell.length_c   1.000
_cell.angle_alpha   90.00
_cell.angle_beta   90.00
_cell.angle_gamma   90.00
#
_symmetry.space_group_name_H-M   'P 1'
#
loop_
_entity.id
_entity.type
_entity.pdbx_description
1 polymer ?
#
loop_
_entity_poly.entity_id
_entity_poly.type
_entity_poly.pdbx_seq_one_letter_code
_entity_poly.pdbx_strand_id
1 'polypeptide(L)'
;MPLTNNVIIKLNEITTVVEDKNKLKEEEIEIIKSIFKEILDKGERYDVDDIESWFENEGSWQHKNSRIRVINLSHYIQDKHEQTARLKIIQDK
;
A
#
# COMPACT_ATOMS: atom_id res chain seq x y z
N MET A 1 7.67 -0.98 -12.96
CA MET A 1 6.85 -0.48 -14.10
C MET A 1 6.14 0.74 -13.55
N PRO A 2 6.14 1.91 -14.20
CA PRO A 2 5.68 3.13 -13.54
C PRO A 2 4.29 2.95 -12.93
N LEU A 3 4.09 3.48 -11.72
CA LEU A 3 2.81 3.40 -11.02
C LEU A 3 1.70 3.95 -11.93
N THR A 4 0.58 3.23 -11.97
CA THR A 4 -0.61 3.71 -12.70
C THR A 4 -1.17 4.95 -12.01
N ASN A 5 -1.89 5.78 -12.77
CA ASN A 5 -2.57 6.95 -12.20
C ASN A 5 -3.54 6.57 -11.06
N ASN A 6 -4.19 5.41 -11.17
CA ASN A 6 -5.10 4.93 -10.15
C ASN A 6 -4.38 4.55 -8.85
N VAL A 7 -3.22 3.87 -8.93
CA VAL A 7 -2.36 3.64 -7.77
C VAL A 7 -1.95 4.98 -7.15
N ILE A 8 -1.50 5.95 -7.95
CA ILE A 8 -1.08 7.27 -7.45
C ILE A 8 -2.22 7.99 -6.72
N ILE A 9 -3.46 7.93 -7.23
CA ILE A 9 -4.64 8.49 -6.55
C ILE A 9 -4.82 7.86 -5.16
N LYS A 10 -4.65 6.54 -5.05
CA LYS A 10 -4.73 5.82 -3.77
C LYS A 10 -3.60 6.15 -2.81
N LEU A 11 -2.39 6.42 -3.30
CA LEU A 11 -1.29 6.90 -2.45
C LEU A 11 -1.52 8.33 -1.94
N ASN A 12 -2.15 9.18 -2.75
CA ASN A 12 -2.60 10.51 -2.32
C ASN A 12 -3.70 10.42 -1.25
N GLU A 13 -4.60 9.44 -1.36
CA GLU A 13 -5.62 9.15 -0.35
C GLU A 13 -4.96 8.81 1.00
N ILE A 14 -3.94 7.93 1.01
CA ILE A 14 -3.16 7.63 2.22
C ILE A 14 -2.56 8.91 2.82
N THR A 15 -1.98 9.77 1.98
CA THR A 15 -1.34 11.02 2.40
C THR A 15 -2.33 12.03 2.99
N THR A 16 -3.59 11.95 2.60
CA THR A 16 -4.69 12.81 3.07
C THR A 16 -5.32 12.27 4.35
N VAL A 17 -5.44 10.94 4.48
CA VAL A 17 -6.01 10.29 5.67
C VAL A 17 -5.07 10.37 6.88
N VAL A 18 -3.76 10.29 6.65
CA VAL A 18 -2.77 10.33 7.73
C VAL A 18 -2.55 11.76 8.19
N GLU A 19 -3.04 12.07 9.40
CA GLU A 19 -2.98 13.41 9.99
C GLU A 19 -1.56 13.75 10.46
N ASP A 20 -0.94 12.82 11.20
CA ASP A 20 0.43 12.96 11.72
C ASP A 20 1.35 11.86 11.19
N LYS A 21 2.12 12.21 10.16
CA LYS A 21 3.07 11.31 9.51
C LYS A 21 4.26 10.93 10.39
N ASN A 22 4.42 11.50 11.59
CA ASN A 22 5.44 11.07 12.54
C ASN A 22 4.99 9.86 13.37
N LYS A 23 3.68 9.68 13.54
CA LYS A 23 3.12 8.64 14.40
C LYS A 23 1.78 8.13 13.86
N LEU A 24 1.85 7.03 13.11
CA LEU A 24 0.65 6.36 12.59
C LEU A 24 -0.19 5.76 13.73
N LYS A 25 -1.47 6.13 13.76
CA LYS A 25 -2.50 5.55 14.63
C LYS A 25 -2.94 4.18 14.11
N GLU A 26 -3.51 3.37 14.98
CA GLU A 26 -3.99 2.02 14.62
C GLU A 26 -5.12 2.08 13.58
N GLU A 27 -6.05 3.03 13.73
CA GLU A 27 -7.11 3.30 12.75
C GLU A 27 -6.57 3.68 11.36
N GLU A 28 -5.55 4.54 11.29
CA GLU A 28 -4.90 4.93 10.04
C GLU A 28 -4.22 3.73 9.38
N ILE A 29 -3.61 2.84 10.16
CA ILE A 29 -2.97 1.61 9.66
C ILE A 29 -3.99 0.68 9.02
N GLU A 30 -5.16 0.51 9.62
CA GLU A 30 -6.22 -0.33 9.05
C GLU A 30 -6.79 0.27 7.75
N ILE A 31 -6.87 1.61 7.66
CA ILE A 31 -7.27 2.30 6.43
C ILE A 31 -6.19 2.11 5.34
N ILE A 32 -4.91 2.29 5.67
CA ILE A 32 -3.79 2.08 4.73
C ILE A 32 -3.80 0.65 4.17
N LYS A 33 -3.99 -0.36 5.03
CA LYS A 33 -4.12 -1.76 4.60
C LYS A 33 -5.30 -1.95 3.64
N SER A 34 -6.44 -1.32 3.95
CA SER A 34 -7.64 -1.40 3.14
C SER A 34 -7.45 -0.77 1.76
N ILE A 35 -6.74 0.36 1.69
CA ILE A 35 -6.39 1.02 0.44
C ILE A 35 -5.50 0.12 -0.43
N PHE A 36 -4.43 -0.46 0.13
CA PHE A 36 -3.58 -1.38 -0.63
C PHE A 36 -4.32 -2.63 -1.10
N LYS A 37 -5.24 -3.14 -0.28
CA LYS A 37 -6.07 -4.27 -0.64
C LYS A 37 -7.01 -3.92 -1.79
N GLU A 38 -7.64 -2.74 -1.76
CA GLU A 38 -8.53 -2.27 -2.83
C GLU A 38 -7.82 -2.15 -4.17
N ILE A 39 -6.56 -1.68 -4.17
CA ILE A 39 -5.72 -1.63 -5.38
C ILE A 39 -5.63 -3.03 -6.00
N LEU A 40 -5.29 -4.04 -5.20
CA LEU A 40 -5.09 -5.42 -5.67
C LEU A 40 -6.42 -6.09 -6.06
N ASP A 41 -7.48 -5.88 -5.29
CA ASP A 41 -8.81 -6.43 -5.56
C ASP A 41 -9.38 -5.89 -6.89
N LYS A 42 -8.97 -4.68 -7.31
CA LYS A 42 -9.29 -4.09 -8.62
C LYS A 42 -8.43 -4.63 -9.78
N GLY A 43 -7.51 -5.56 -9.49
CA GLY A 43 -6.60 -6.15 -10.47
C GLY A 43 -5.40 -5.28 -10.82
N GLU A 44 -5.19 -4.17 -10.12
CA GLU A 44 -4.01 -3.35 -10.28
C GLU A 44 -2.80 -3.98 -9.58
N ARG A 45 -1.61 -3.55 -10.00
CA ARG A 45 -0.35 -4.05 -9.45
C ARG A 45 0.57 -2.87 -9.20
N TYR A 46 1.38 -2.99 -8.16
CA TYR A 46 2.46 -2.07 -7.85
C TYR A 46 3.70 -2.87 -7.49
N ASP A 47 4.86 -2.28 -7.76
CA ASP A 47 6.13 -2.73 -7.22
C ASP A 47 6.35 -2.04 -5.86
N VAL A 48 6.86 -2.77 -4.87
CA VAL A 48 7.14 -2.21 -3.54
C VAL A 48 8.22 -1.13 -3.63
N ASP A 49 9.20 -1.29 -4.52
CA ASP A 49 10.27 -0.30 -4.73
C ASP A 49 9.72 1.00 -5.35
N ASP A 50 8.70 0.87 -6.22
CA ASP A 50 7.99 2.02 -6.80
C ASP A 50 7.14 2.75 -5.73
N ILE A 51 6.54 2.02 -4.78
CA ILE A 51 5.85 2.61 -3.61
C ILE A 51 6.82 3.35 -2.71
N GLU A 52 7.96 2.74 -2.37
CA GLU A 52 9.01 3.38 -1.57
C GLU A 52 9.47 4.68 -2.23
N SER A 53 9.85 4.61 -3.51
CA SER A 53 10.29 5.76 -4.29
C SER A 53 9.23 6.87 -4.33
N TRP A 54 7.95 6.52 -4.41
CA TRP A 54 6.87 7.51 -4.41
C TRP A 54 6.79 8.26 -3.08
N PHE A 55 6.80 7.56 -1.94
CA PHE A 55 6.74 8.19 -0.61
C PHE A 55 8.00 9.00 -0.27
N GLU A 56 9.16 8.60 -0.80
CA GLU A 56 10.39 9.39 -0.64
C GLU A 56 10.34 10.71 -1.41
N ASN A 57 9.71 10.72 -2.59
CA ASN A 57 9.65 11.89 -3.47
C ASN A 57 8.44 12.82 -3.24
N GLU A 58 7.37 12.35 -2.60
CA GLU A 58 6.15 13.15 -2.36
C GLU A 58 6.41 14.36 -1.44
N GLY A 59 7.35 14.24 -0.50
CA GLY A 59 7.88 15.37 0.27
C GLY A 59 7.17 15.70 1.58
N SER A 60 6.00 15.15 1.88
CA SER A 60 5.35 15.30 3.21
C SER A 60 5.72 14.17 4.18
N TRP A 61 6.12 13.01 3.67
CA TRP A 61 6.51 11.84 4.45
C TRP A 61 7.97 11.87 4.92
N GLN A 62 8.34 12.84 5.77
CA GLN A 62 9.74 13.01 6.19
C GLN A 62 10.24 11.98 7.20
N HIS A 63 9.35 11.39 7.99
CA HIS A 63 9.72 10.45 9.04
C HIS A 63 9.97 9.04 8.50
N LYS A 64 11.25 8.62 8.49
CA LYS A 64 11.70 7.34 7.92
C LYS A 64 10.94 6.12 8.46
N ASN A 65 10.72 6.05 9.78
CA ASN A 65 10.03 4.89 10.37
C ASN A 65 8.59 4.77 9.90
N SER A 66 7.92 5.91 9.68
CA SER A 66 6.55 5.92 9.16
C SER A 66 6.51 5.47 7.71
N ARG A 67 7.45 5.94 6.87
CA ARG A 67 7.60 5.45 5.49
C ARG A 67 7.82 3.94 5.44
N ILE A 68 8.82 3.44 6.18
CA ILE A 68 9.12 2.00 6.26
C ILE A 68 7.89 1.21 6.69
N ARG A 69 7.12 1.72 7.65
CA ARG A 69 5.90 1.05 8.11
C ARG A 69 4.86 0.95 7.00
N VAL A 70 4.62 2.00 6.23
CA VAL A 70 3.68 1.97 5.10
C VAL A 70 4.15 1.01 4.00
N ILE A 71 5.44 1.02 3.66
CA ILE A 71 6.04 0.11 2.67
C ILE A 71 5.90 -1.35 3.12
N ASN A 72 6.15 -1.65 4.40
CA ASN A 72 5.96 -2.99 4.94
C ASN A 72 4.49 -3.43 4.90
N LEU A 73 3.54 -2.50 5.08
CA LEU A 73 2.11 -2.80 4.94
C LEU A 73 1.75 -3.12 3.49
N SER A 74 2.29 -2.39 2.51
CA SER A 74 2.02 -2.67 1.09
C SER A 74 2.52 -4.07 0.71
N HIS A 75 3.75 -4.40 1.10
CA HIS A 75 4.33 -5.73 0.87
C HIS A 75 3.51 -6.84 1.54
N TYR A 76 3.17 -6.69 2.82
CA TYR A 76 2.36 -7.69 3.54
C TYR A 76 1.00 -7.94 2.88
N ILE A 77 0.32 -6.87 2.42
CA ILE A 77 -0.99 -6.98 1.77
C ILE A 77 -0.86 -7.65 0.39
N GLN A 78 0.18 -7.33 -0.38
CA GLN A 78 0.49 -7.99 -1.65
C GLN A 78 0.70 -9.49 -1.46
N ASP A 79 1.57 -9.89 -0.54
CA ASP A 79 1.85 -11.30 -0.24
C ASP A 79 0.58 -12.06 0.17
N LYS A 80 -0.23 -11.46 1.05
CA LYS A 80 -1.46 -12.08 1.52
C LYS A 80 -2.50 -12.24 0.40
N HIS A 81 -2.62 -11.25 -0.48
CA HIS A 81 -3.52 -11.30 -1.62
C HIS A 81 -3.09 -12.41 -2.60
N GLU A 82 -1.79 -12.52 -2.91
CA GLU A 82 -1.26 -13.58 -3.77
C GLU A 82 -1.46 -14.98 -3.18
N GLN A 83 -1.17 -15.17 -1.89
CA GLN A 83 -1.42 -16.45 -1.21
C GLN A 83 -2.89 -16.85 -1.31
N THR A 84 -3.80 -15.90 -1.08
CA THR A 84 -5.24 -16.14 -1.19
C THR A 84 -5.65 -16.52 -2.61
N ALA A 85 -5.11 -15.85 -3.63
CA ALA A 85 -5.38 -16.15 -5.03
C ALA A 85 -4.87 -17.56 -5.42
N ARG A 86 -3.68 -17.95 -4.94
CA ARG A 86 -3.14 -19.31 -5.17
C ARG A 86 -4.02 -20.39 -4.55
N LEU A 87 -4.53 -20.19 -3.33
CA LEU A 87 -5.42 -21.15 -2.67
C LEU A 87 -6.74 -21.36 -3.44
N LYS A 88 -7.34 -20.29 -3.98
CA LYS A 88 -8.55 -20.39 -4.81
C LYS A 88 -8.33 -21.28 -6.04
N ILE A 89 -7.21 -21.11 -6.73
CA ILE A 89 -6.86 -21.91 -7.92
C ILE A 89 -6.73 -23.41 -7.59
N ILE A 90 -6.25 -23.75 -6.38
CA ILE A 90 -6.11 -25.15 -5.95
C ILE A 90 -7.49 -25.77 -5.64
N GLN A 91 -8.44 -24.99 -5.10
CA GLN A 91 -9.79 -25.48 -4.80
C GLN A 91 -10.66 -25.72 -6.04
N ASP A 92 -10.43 -25.00 -7.12
CA ASP A 92 -11.12 -25.16 -8.41
C ASP A 92 -10.59 -26.36 -9.25
N LYS A 93 -9.69 -27.20 -8.71
CA LYS A 93 -9.16 -28.42 -9.34
C LYS A 93 -9.60 -29.68 -8.63
#